data_AF-A0A396PWQ5-F1
#
_entry.id   AF-A0A396PWQ5-F1
#
_cell.length_a   1.000
_cell.length_b   1.000
_cell.length_c   1.000
_cell.angle_alpha   90.00
_cell.angle_beta   90.00
_cell.angle_gamma   90.00
#
_symmetry.space_group_name_H-M   'P 1'
#
loop_
_entity.id
_entity.type
_entity.pdbx_description
1 polymer ?
#
loop_
_entity_poly.entity_id
_entity_poly.type
_entity_poly.pdbx_seq_one_letter_code
_entity_poly.pdbx_strand_id
1 'polypeptide(L)'
;MAEKVCICEDVTRDGFQSADRIIRVEDKLTILEMLADAGVQQIEVGAFSKYESMKKMRNTGELSFMSLFMSYHISLIVILSSLPVM
;
A
#
# COMPACT_ATOMS: atom_id res chain seq x y z
N MET A 1 -4.92 29.19 5.88
CA MET A 1 -4.79 27.78 6.30
C MET A 1 -5.85 26.98 5.54
N ALA A 2 -5.55 25.78 5.06
CA ALA A 2 -6.58 24.95 4.42
C ALA A 2 -7.64 24.51 5.47
N GLU A 3 -8.91 24.48 5.07
CA GLU A 3 -10.02 24.09 5.96
C GLU A 3 -10.05 22.58 6.25
N LYS A 4 -9.43 21.78 5.38
CA LYS A 4 -9.32 20.33 5.50
C LYS A 4 -8.00 19.83 4.93
N VAL A 5 -7.34 18.93 5.65
CA VAL A 5 -6.15 18.21 5.19
C VAL A 5 -6.54 16.76 4.93
N CYS A 6 -6.12 16.21 3.81
CA CYS A 6 -6.26 14.79 3.49
C CYS A 6 -4.88 14.14 3.62
N ILE A 7 -4.80 13.05 4.37
CA ILE A 7 -3.59 12.24 4.50
C ILE A 7 -3.71 11.08 3.52
N CYS A 8 -2.72 10.96 2.64
CA CYS A 8 -2.51 9.77 1.83
C CYS A 8 -1.36 8.99 2.46
N GLU A 9 -1.69 7.86 3.08
CA GLU A 9 -0.71 7.00 3.73
C GLU A 9 -0.04 6.10 2.70
N ASP A 10 1.28 5.94 2.75
CA ASP A 10 2.04 5.18 1.75
C ASP A 10 3.02 4.15 2.36
N VAL A 11 2.99 3.92 3.68
CA VAL A 11 3.87 2.95 4.36
C VAL A 11 3.85 1.58 3.70
N THR A 12 2.68 1.13 3.23
CA THR A 12 2.49 -0.18 2.59
C THR A 12 3.10 -0.27 1.18
N ARG A 13 3.35 0.86 0.53
CA ARG A 13 4.07 0.97 -0.74
C ARG A 13 5.51 1.46 -0.53
N ASP A 14 5.69 2.75 -0.26
CA ASP A 14 7.01 3.38 -0.29
C ASP A 14 7.88 2.94 0.89
N GLY A 15 7.27 2.92 2.08
CA GLY A 15 7.93 2.44 3.29
C GLY A 15 8.47 1.01 3.11
N PHE A 16 7.61 0.08 2.66
CA PHE A 16 8.01 -1.32 2.47
C PHE A 16 8.89 -1.57 1.26
N GLN A 17 8.89 -0.71 0.26
CA GLN A 17 9.86 -0.76 -0.83
C GLN A 17 11.27 -0.43 -0.33
N SER A 18 11.36 0.51 0.61
CA SER A 18 12.62 0.98 1.21
C SER A 18 13.11 0.10 2.37
N ALA A 19 12.22 -0.67 3.00
CA ALA A 19 12.56 -1.57 4.12
C ALA A 19 13.66 -2.58 3.77
N ASP A 20 14.51 -2.95 4.72
CA ASP A 20 15.62 -3.91 4.53
C ASP A 20 15.17 -5.34 4.16
N ARG A 21 13.88 -5.64 4.33
CA ARG A 21 13.28 -6.96 4.15
C ARG A 21 11.96 -6.91 3.38
N ILE A 22 11.53 -8.07 2.89
CA ILE A 22 10.18 -8.24 2.33
C ILE A 22 9.21 -8.42 3.48
N ILE A 23 8.15 -7.61 3.51
CA ILE A 23 7.06 -7.72 4.49
C ILE A 23 6.02 -8.72 3.97
N ARG A 24 5.62 -9.65 4.85
CA ARG A 24 4.64 -10.70 4.52
C ARG A 24 3.26 -10.10 4.33
N VAL A 25 2.40 -10.77 3.56
CA VAL A 25 1.07 -10.24 3.23
C VAL A 25 0.22 -10.06 4.48
N GLU A 26 0.31 -10.98 5.45
CA GLU A 26 -0.47 -10.94 6.69
C GLU A 26 -0.10 -9.70 7.52
N ASP A 27 1.19 -9.40 7.64
CA ASP A 27 1.66 -8.23 8.38
C ASP A 27 1.22 -6.92 7.69
N LYS A 28 1.18 -6.91 6.34
CA LYS A 28 0.65 -5.77 5.57
C LYS A 28 -0.85 -5.61 5.79
N LEU A 29 -1.62 -6.71 5.80
CA LEU A 29 -3.05 -6.70 6.06
C LEU A 29 -3.33 -6.09 7.43
N THR A 30 -2.68 -6.57 8.50
CA THR A 30 -2.84 -6.02 9.85
C THR A 30 -2.63 -4.50 9.88
N ILE A 31 -1.65 -3.98 9.13
CA ILE A 31 -1.42 -2.54 9.05
C ILE A 31 -2.56 -1.83 8.30
N LEU A 32 -3.07 -2.39 7.21
CA LEU A 32 -4.26 -1.84 6.54
C LEU A 32 -5.48 -1.80 7.46
N GLU A 33 -5.69 -2.83 8.29
CA GLU A 33 -6.76 -2.84 9.31
C GLU A 33 -6.57 -1.71 10.32
N MET A 34 -5.35 -1.55 10.83
CA MET A 34 -5.04 -0.48 11.80
C MET A 34 -5.22 0.92 11.20
N LEU A 35 -4.81 1.12 9.95
CA LEU A 35 -5.00 2.39 9.24
C LEU A 35 -6.48 2.68 8.98
N ALA A 36 -7.25 1.63 8.67
CA ALA A 36 -8.69 1.71 8.51
C ALA A 36 -9.38 2.15 9.80
N ASP A 37 -9.06 1.48 10.90
CA ASP A 37 -9.60 1.79 12.23
C ASP A 37 -9.20 3.19 12.70
N ALA A 38 -8.02 3.68 12.29
CA ALA A 38 -7.57 5.05 12.53
C ALA A 38 -8.30 6.11 11.68
N GLY A 39 -9.16 5.70 10.74
CA GLY A 39 -9.92 6.59 9.88
C GLY A 39 -9.13 7.15 8.69
N VAL A 40 -8.05 6.50 8.29
CA VAL A 40 -7.28 6.88 7.08
C VAL A 40 -8.11 6.57 5.83
N GLN A 41 -8.29 7.59 4.99
CA GLN A 41 -9.22 7.52 3.85
C GLN A 41 -8.54 7.09 2.55
N GLN A 42 -7.23 7.32 2.44
CA GLN A 42 -6.44 7.02 1.25
C GLN A 42 -5.16 6.32 1.66
N ILE A 43 -4.98 5.11 1.13
CA ILE A 43 -3.80 4.29 1.41
C ILE A 43 -3.23 3.79 0.10
N GLU A 44 -1.94 4.02 -0.09
CA GLU A 44 -1.17 3.45 -1.18
C GLU A 44 -0.63 2.08 -0.79
N VAL A 45 -1.22 1.02 -1.34
CA VAL A 45 -1.05 -0.34 -0.83
C VAL A 45 0.03 -1.15 -1.50
N GLY A 46 0.55 -0.66 -2.63
CA GLY A 46 1.66 -1.28 -3.32
C GLY A 46 1.80 -0.81 -4.75
N ALA A 47 2.54 -1.59 -5.53
CA ALA A 47 2.80 -1.30 -6.92
C ALA A 47 2.89 -2.59 -7.76
N PHE A 48 2.34 -2.53 -8.97
CA PHE A 48 2.54 -3.56 -9.99
C PHE A 48 3.70 -3.17 -10.90
N SER A 49 4.81 -3.89 -10.76
CA SER A 49 6.05 -3.63 -11.49
C SER A 49 6.77 -4.91 -11.89
N LYS A 50 7.50 -4.86 -13.01
CA LYS A 50 8.44 -5.91 -13.43
C LYS A 50 9.89 -5.61 -13.05
N TYR A 51 10.18 -4.42 -12.51
CA TYR A 51 11.54 -4.02 -12.17
C TYR A 51 12.06 -4.73 -10.92
N GLU A 52 13.32 -5.16 -10.94
CA GLU A 52 13.95 -5.81 -9.78
C GLU A 52 14.12 -4.88 -8.58
N SER A 53 14.26 -3.57 -8.82
CA SER A 53 14.28 -2.56 -7.75
C SER A 53 13.00 -2.59 -6.90
N MET A 54 11.88 -3.05 -7.46
CA MET A 54 10.58 -3.13 -6.80
C MET A 54 10.22 -4.56 -6.35
N LYS A 55 11.20 -5.47 -6.23
CA LYS A 55 10.94 -6.88 -5.85
C LYS A 55 10.16 -7.05 -4.53
N LYS A 56 10.27 -6.10 -3.59
CA LYS A 56 9.55 -6.13 -2.30
C LYS A 56 8.04 -5.84 -2.44
N MET A 57 7.61 -5.34 -3.59
CA MET A 57 6.21 -5.07 -3.92
C MET A 57 5.52 -6.21 -4.70
N ARG A 58 6.21 -7.34 -4.96
CA ARG A 58 5.66 -8.43 -5.78
C ARG A 58 4.38 -9.07 -5.23
N ASN A 59 4.17 -9.00 -3.92
CA ASN A 59 2.97 -9.52 -3.26
C ASN A 59 1.78 -8.54 -3.26
N THR A 60 1.85 -7.41 -3.99
CA THR A 60 0.74 -6.45 -4.11
C THR A 60 -0.54 -7.11 -4.64
N GLY A 61 -0.43 -8.03 -5.61
CA GLY A 61 -1.62 -8.71 -6.16
C GLY A 61 -2.36 -9.57 -5.14
N GLU A 62 -1.63 -10.28 -4.29
CA GLU A 62 -2.18 -11.10 -3.21
C GLU A 62 -2.84 -10.21 -2.15
N LEU A 63 -2.15 -9.13 -1.74
CA LEU A 63 -2.67 -8.14 -0.80
C LEU A 63 -3.99 -7.54 -1.29
N SER A 64 -4.04 -7.09 -2.55
CA SER A 64 -5.23 -6.49 -3.15
C SER A 64 -6.40 -7.47 -3.26
N PHE A 65 -6.11 -8.74 -3.56
CA PHE A 65 -7.15 -9.78 -3.60
C PHE A 65 -7.72 -10.05 -2.21
N MET A 66 -6.87 -10.17 -1.19
CA MET A 66 -7.30 -10.41 0.20
C MET A 66 -8.05 -9.21 0.79
N SER A 67 -7.58 -7.97 0.53
CA SER A 67 -8.25 -6.76 1.02
C SER A 67 -9.65 -6.56 0.45
N LEU A 68 -9.94 -7.12 -0.73
CA LEU A 68 -11.26 -7.02 -1.36
C LEU A 68 -12.38 -7.70 -0.53
N PHE A 69 -12.01 -8.67 0.30
CA PHE A 69 -12.94 -9.36 1.20
C PHE A 69 -13.19 -8.59 2.50
N MET A 70 -12.45 -7.52 2.74
CA MET A 70 -12.54 -6.70 3.94
C MET A 70 -13.38 -5.47 3.62
N SER A 71 -14.55 -5.34 4.24
CA SER A 71 -15.51 -4.25 3.97
C SER A 71 -15.05 -2.92 4.59
N TYR A 72 -14.00 -2.33 4.02
CA TYR A 72 -13.52 -1.00 4.40
C TYR A 72 -14.10 0.09 3.52
N HIS A 73 -14.55 1.20 4.12
CA HIS A 73 -14.87 2.44 3.40
C HIS A 73 -13.61 3.26 3.09
N ILE A 74 -12.63 2.64 2.42
CA ILE A 74 -11.30 3.22 2.16
C ILE A 74 -10.97 3.15 0.68
N SER A 75 -10.31 4.19 0.18
CA SER A 75 -9.77 4.20 -1.17
C SER A 75 -8.36 3.60 -1.18
N LEU A 76 -8.23 2.42 -1.81
CA LEU A 76 -6.96 1.75 -2.03
C LEU A 76 -6.35 2.26 -3.34
N ILE A 77 -5.11 2.77 -3.28
CA ILE A 77 -4.36 3.27 -4.43
C ILE A 77 -3.23 2.29 -4.73
N VAL A 78 -3.05 1.95 -6.00
CA VAL A 78 -1.94 1.11 -6.46
C VAL A 78 -1.23 1.81 -7.62
N ILE A 79 0.10 1.85 -7.58
CA ILE A 79 0.90 2.37 -8.68
C ILE A 79 1.07 1.30 -9.78
N LEU A 80 0.75 1.68 -11.01
CA LEU A 80 1.13 0.96 -12.22
C LEU A 80 2.42 1.58 -12.77
N SER A 81 3.57 0.99 -12.44
CA SER A 81 4.85 1.55 -12.91
C SER A 81 5.16 1.05 -14.33
N SER A 82 5.06 1.92 -15.32
CA SER A 82 5.59 1.72 -16.68
C SER A 82 7.00 2.30 -16.86
N LEU A 83 7.53 3.00 -15.85
CA LEU A 83 8.85 3.62 -15.83
C LEU A 83 9.65 3.13 -14.61
N PRO A 84 10.97 2.91 -14.73
CA PRO A 84 11.81 2.51 -13.61
C PRO A 84 11.90 3.65 -12.60
N VAL A 85 11.61 3.37 -11.33
CA VAL A 85 11.85 4.30 -10.23
C VAL A 85 13.37 4.41 -10.05
N MET A 86 13.92 5.62 -10.27
CA MET A 86 15.35 5.94 -10.20
C MET A 86 15.91 5.81 -8.78
#